data_AF-A0A7C4RRC3-F1
#
_entry.id   AF-A0A7C4RRC3-F1
#
_cell.length_a   1.000
_cell.length_b   1.000
_cell.length_c   1.000
_cell.angle_alpha   90.00
_cell.angle_beta   90.00
_cell.angle_gamma   90.00
#
_symmetry.space_group_name_H-M   'P 1'
#
loop_
_entity.id
_entity.type
_entity.pdbx_description
1 polymer ?
#
loop_
_entity_poly.entity_id
_entity_poly.type
_entity_poly.pdbx_seq_one_letter_code
_entity_poly.pdbx_strand_id
1 'polypeptide(L)'
;MNRSVAVWWMAFLLGWGTETLLTRDIAAQASDIAVWSQNDGSIRRIVSSRKGADGNWESPVVLSRDDGQHVTPSIAKAADGKIWVIWTTLTSDGPRLTFARSEADGWSRQETLPTGMRSNTAPCIWADEEGLLWIVWAGNNGGNDDIFVMRGDGGTWSSAERIHSVNNVPDVLPAIEAGPNGMPQVKWSRFSNGSYRTFISIWQGSSWSTPVEAGLEALPVSSDRSIDLPQAVDDPNKAVVLEEGKAQGLSLRNRYFMFQKRLDGLNRK
;
A
#
# COMPACT_ATOMS: atom_id res chain seq x y z
N MET A 1 -46.87 -3.31 -64.18
CA MET A 1 -45.42 -3.66 -64.18
C MET A 1 -44.95 -3.68 -62.74
N ASN A 2 -44.45 -4.84 -62.31
CA ASN A 2 -44.32 -5.27 -60.91
C ASN A 2 -43.25 -4.54 -60.10
N ARG A 3 -43.55 -4.43 -58.80
CA ARG A 3 -42.66 -4.02 -57.72
C ARG A 3 -41.88 -5.22 -57.13
N SER A 4 -40.74 -4.88 -56.51
CA SER A 4 -40.24 -5.39 -55.23
C SER A 4 -39.20 -6.53 -55.14
N VAL A 5 -38.19 -6.21 -54.30
CA VAL A 5 -37.43 -7.01 -53.31
C VAL A 5 -35.99 -7.44 -53.65
N ALA A 6 -35.13 -7.10 -52.69
CA ALA A 6 -33.70 -7.36 -52.54
C ALA A 6 -33.35 -8.83 -52.26
N VAL A 7 -32.14 -9.26 -52.62
CA VAL A 7 -31.46 -10.40 -51.98
C VAL A 7 -29.94 -10.16 -51.97
N TRP A 8 -29.37 -10.16 -50.77
CA TRP A 8 -27.93 -10.20 -50.46
C TRP A 8 -27.40 -11.63 -50.67
N TRP A 9 -26.18 -11.79 -51.21
CA TRP A 9 -25.49 -13.09 -51.24
C TRP A 9 -24.16 -13.08 -50.46
N MET A 10 -24.19 -13.84 -49.35
CA MET A 10 -23.19 -14.67 -48.64
C MET A 10 -21.69 -14.67 -49.03
N ALA A 11 -20.83 -14.61 -47.99
CA ALA A 11 -19.93 -15.72 -47.61
C ALA A 11 -19.46 -15.60 -46.14
N PHE A 12 -19.52 -16.72 -45.41
CA PHE A 12 -19.06 -16.95 -44.03
C PHE A 12 -17.63 -17.53 -44.07
N LEU A 13 -16.72 -17.15 -43.17
CA LEU A 13 -15.70 -18.04 -42.59
C LEU A 13 -14.95 -17.39 -41.40
N LEU A 14 -15.17 -18.00 -40.23
CA LEU A 14 -14.36 -18.12 -39.01
C LEU A 14 -13.02 -17.36 -38.92
N GLY A 15 -12.90 -16.54 -37.88
CA GLY A 15 -11.64 -16.04 -37.34
C GLY A 15 -11.73 -15.83 -35.83
N TRP A 16 -11.68 -16.93 -35.07
CA TRP A 16 -11.37 -16.88 -33.64
C TRP A 16 -9.94 -16.35 -33.50
N GLY A 17 -9.75 -15.26 -32.78
CA GLY A 17 -8.39 -14.84 -32.40
C GLY A 17 -8.09 -13.35 -32.41
N THR A 18 -8.97 -12.51 -31.88
CA THR A 18 -8.59 -11.15 -31.44
C THR A 18 -9.35 -10.64 -30.22
N GLU A 19 -10.51 -11.21 -29.89
CA GLU A 19 -11.28 -10.73 -28.73
C GLU A 19 -10.73 -11.20 -27.37
N THR A 20 -9.99 -12.31 -27.30
CA THR A 20 -9.51 -12.90 -26.03
C THR A 20 -8.28 -12.17 -25.46
N LEU A 21 -7.48 -11.52 -26.31
CA LEU A 21 -6.31 -10.76 -25.87
C LEU A 21 -6.70 -9.36 -25.38
N LEU A 22 -7.58 -8.68 -26.12
CA LEU A 22 -8.10 -7.36 -25.71
C LEU A 22 -8.94 -7.41 -24.42
N THR A 23 -9.71 -8.49 -24.19
CA THR A 23 -10.45 -8.65 -22.93
C THR A 23 -9.57 -8.98 -21.73
N ARG A 24 -8.46 -9.71 -21.91
CA ARG A 24 -7.47 -9.96 -20.85
C ARG A 24 -6.74 -8.67 -20.43
N ASP A 25 -6.38 -7.84 -21.39
CA ASP A 25 -5.70 -6.56 -21.12
C ASP A 25 -6.61 -5.54 -20.42
N ILE A 26 -7.92 -5.56 -20.70
CA ILE A 26 -8.90 -4.70 -20.01
C ILE A 26 -9.25 -5.26 -18.61
N ALA A 27 -9.36 -6.57 -18.44
CA ALA A 27 -9.61 -7.19 -17.13
C ALA A 27 -8.43 -7.03 -16.15
N ALA A 28 -7.20 -6.89 -16.66
CA ALA A 28 -6.02 -6.59 -15.86
C ALA A 28 -5.98 -5.15 -15.31
N GLN A 29 -6.73 -4.21 -15.92
CA GLN A 29 -6.61 -2.79 -15.57
C GLN A 29 -7.49 -2.33 -14.40
N ALA A 30 -8.59 -3.04 -14.09
CA ALA A 30 -9.58 -2.62 -13.09
C ALA A 30 -9.94 -3.71 -12.06
N SER A 31 -9.01 -4.60 -11.72
CA SER A 31 -9.25 -5.58 -10.65
C SER A 31 -8.74 -5.06 -9.31
N ASP A 32 -9.65 -4.95 -8.35
CA ASP A 32 -9.31 -4.60 -6.97
C ASP A 32 -8.37 -5.65 -6.39
N ILE A 33 -7.42 -5.21 -5.56
CA ILE A 33 -6.52 -6.12 -4.84
C ILE A 33 -6.62 -5.85 -3.36
N ALA A 34 -6.89 -6.91 -2.60
CA ALA A 34 -6.74 -6.93 -1.16
C ALA A 34 -5.40 -7.55 -0.77
N VAL A 35 -4.73 -6.94 0.21
CA VAL A 35 -3.53 -7.48 0.85
C VAL A 35 -3.73 -7.44 2.35
N TRP A 36 -3.42 -8.53 3.05
CA TRP A 36 -3.55 -8.60 4.51
C TRP A 36 -2.45 -9.42 5.17
N SER A 37 -2.29 -9.19 6.48
CA SER A 37 -1.48 -10.04 7.35
C SER A 37 -2.38 -11.10 7.99
N GLN A 38 -2.20 -12.36 7.57
CA GLN A 38 -2.98 -13.52 8.02
C GLN A 38 -2.19 -14.37 9.01
N ASN A 39 -2.82 -14.82 10.09
CA ASN A 39 -2.20 -15.79 11.00
C ASN A 39 -2.43 -17.22 10.49
N ASP A 40 -1.36 -17.98 10.20
CA ASP A 40 -1.46 -19.38 9.78
C ASP A 40 -1.42 -20.40 10.93
N GLY A 41 -1.42 -19.90 12.18
CA GLY A 41 -1.30 -20.72 13.39
C GLY A 41 0.10 -20.74 13.99
N SER A 42 1.13 -20.31 13.25
CA SER A 42 2.51 -20.24 13.74
C SER A 42 3.16 -18.88 13.45
N ILE A 43 2.97 -18.36 12.25
CA ILE A 43 3.52 -17.10 11.77
C ILE A 43 2.45 -16.26 11.08
N ARG A 44 2.67 -14.95 11.07
CA ARG A 44 1.87 -14.05 10.24
C ARG A 44 2.45 -13.97 8.85
N ARG A 45 1.65 -14.24 7.82
CA ARG A 45 2.04 -14.10 6.41
C ARG A 45 1.32 -12.94 5.74
N ILE A 46 1.98 -12.31 4.79
CA ILE A 46 1.33 -11.41 3.85
C ILE A 46 0.69 -12.23 2.74
N VAL A 47 -0.60 -11.99 2.54
CA VAL A 47 -1.43 -12.67 1.56
C VAL A 47 -2.12 -11.62 0.70
N SER A 48 -2.31 -11.94 -0.57
CA SER A 48 -3.08 -11.14 -1.52
C SER A 48 -4.23 -11.93 -2.12
N SER A 49 -5.30 -11.25 -2.49
CA SER A 49 -6.34 -11.78 -3.36
C SER A 49 -6.78 -10.69 -4.32
N ARG A 50 -7.06 -11.08 -5.55
CA ARG A 50 -7.54 -10.20 -6.61
C ARG A 50 -9.04 -10.42 -6.79
N LYS A 51 -9.76 -9.35 -7.06
CA LYS A 51 -11.16 -9.42 -7.46
C LYS A 51 -11.24 -9.69 -8.95
N GLY A 52 -11.86 -10.82 -9.31
CA GLY A 52 -12.08 -11.22 -10.69
C GLY A 52 -13.09 -10.32 -11.39
N ALA A 53 -13.18 -10.44 -12.72
CA ALA A 53 -14.16 -9.70 -13.53
C ALA A 53 -15.62 -10.07 -13.22
N ASP A 54 -15.85 -11.21 -12.58
CA ASP A 54 -17.14 -11.65 -12.06
C ASP A 54 -17.53 -10.98 -10.73
N GLY A 55 -16.64 -10.15 -10.18
CA GLY A 55 -16.82 -9.45 -8.92
C GLY A 55 -16.51 -10.30 -7.69
N ASN A 56 -15.98 -11.53 -7.86
CA ASN A 56 -15.62 -12.40 -6.74
C ASN A 56 -14.13 -12.30 -6.42
N TRP A 57 -13.78 -12.46 -5.13
CA TRP A 57 -12.39 -12.59 -4.71
C TRP A 57 -11.83 -13.96 -5.12
N GLU A 58 -10.70 -13.95 -5.80
CA GLU A 58 -9.97 -15.15 -6.19
C GLU A 58 -9.31 -15.83 -4.99
N SER A 59 -8.82 -17.06 -5.20
CA SER A 59 -8.08 -17.80 -4.18
C SER A 59 -6.85 -17.01 -3.70
N PRO A 60 -6.67 -16.84 -2.38
CA PRO A 60 -5.55 -16.07 -1.85
C PRO A 60 -4.18 -16.65 -2.21
N VAL A 61 -3.23 -15.76 -2.48
CA VAL A 61 -1.83 -16.07 -2.79
C VAL A 61 -0.92 -15.50 -1.70
N VAL A 62 -0.06 -16.36 -1.14
CA VAL A 62 0.92 -15.96 -0.12
C VAL A 62 2.11 -15.25 -0.79
N LEU A 63 2.38 -14.02 -0.34
CA LEU A 63 3.50 -13.19 -0.83
C LEU A 63 4.77 -13.40 0.00
N SER A 64 4.61 -13.55 1.31
CA SER A 64 5.73 -13.71 2.23
C SER A 64 6.11 -15.18 2.41
N ARG A 65 7.33 -15.56 2.02
CA ARG A 65 7.77 -16.96 1.89
C ARG A 65 8.93 -17.33 2.83
N ASP A 66 9.30 -16.46 3.77
CA ASP A 66 10.27 -16.77 4.82
C ASP A 66 9.57 -17.12 6.16
N ASP A 67 10.35 -17.35 7.21
CA ASP A 67 9.92 -17.77 8.55
C ASP A 67 9.69 -16.60 9.54
N GLY A 68 9.78 -15.36 9.06
CA GLY A 68 9.55 -14.16 9.84
C GLY A 68 8.07 -13.91 10.17
N GLN A 69 7.82 -12.98 11.09
CA GLN A 69 6.47 -12.47 11.33
C GLN A 69 6.21 -11.28 10.42
N HIS A 70 5.27 -11.41 9.51
CA HIS A 70 5.00 -10.40 8.49
C HIS A 70 3.73 -9.60 8.81
N VAL A 71 3.88 -8.29 8.94
CA VAL A 71 2.83 -7.39 9.43
C VAL A 71 2.84 -6.06 8.68
N THR A 72 1.75 -5.30 8.85
CA THR A 72 1.59 -3.93 8.34
C THR A 72 1.88 -3.82 6.83
N PRO A 73 1.16 -4.56 5.96
CA PRO A 73 1.31 -4.39 4.53
C PRO A 73 0.83 -3.02 4.07
N SER A 74 1.41 -2.52 2.99
CA SER A 74 0.97 -1.37 2.21
C SER A 74 1.09 -1.71 0.73
N ILE A 75 0.19 -1.17 -0.10
CA ILE A 75 0.08 -1.49 -1.52
C ILE A 75 0.03 -0.21 -2.37
N ALA A 76 0.65 -0.23 -3.54
CA ALA A 76 0.54 0.82 -4.56
C ALA A 76 0.52 0.21 -5.97
N LYS A 77 -0.09 0.91 -6.93
CA LYS A 77 0.02 0.61 -8.37
C LYS A 77 0.89 1.69 -9.01
N ALA A 78 1.97 1.29 -9.67
CA ALA A 78 2.83 2.18 -10.43
C ALA A 78 2.25 2.47 -11.82
N ALA A 79 2.78 3.51 -12.48
CA ALA A 79 2.34 3.94 -13.80
C ALA A 79 2.52 2.88 -14.90
N ASP A 80 3.47 1.96 -14.72
CA ASP A 80 3.70 0.79 -15.59
C ASP A 80 2.65 -0.33 -15.41
N GLY A 81 1.68 -0.12 -14.51
CA GLY A 81 0.62 -1.07 -14.17
C GLY A 81 1.02 -2.11 -13.13
N LYS A 82 2.29 -2.17 -12.71
CA LYS A 82 2.73 -3.11 -11.68
C LYS A 82 2.19 -2.71 -10.32
N ILE A 83 1.88 -3.73 -9.54
CA ILE A 83 1.38 -3.58 -8.18
C ILE A 83 2.50 -3.97 -7.24
N TRP A 84 2.76 -3.10 -6.28
CA TRP A 84 3.83 -3.22 -5.30
C TRP A 84 3.23 -3.39 -3.93
N VAL A 85 3.73 -4.37 -3.19
CA VAL A 85 3.34 -4.63 -1.82
C VAL A 85 4.58 -4.58 -0.96
N ILE A 86 4.55 -3.75 0.08
CA ILE A 86 5.61 -3.62 1.08
C ILE A 86 5.06 -3.97 2.46
N TRP A 87 5.86 -4.57 3.32
CA TRP A 87 5.47 -4.92 4.69
C TRP A 87 6.67 -4.88 5.63
N THR A 88 6.38 -4.95 6.92
CA THR A 88 7.39 -5.18 7.96
C THR A 88 7.56 -6.68 8.15
N THR A 89 8.80 -7.18 8.07
CA THR A 89 9.16 -8.55 8.46
C THR A 89 9.93 -8.48 9.77
N LEU A 90 9.42 -9.13 10.82
CA LEU A 90 10.09 -9.23 12.11
C LEU A 90 10.91 -10.53 12.12
N THR A 91 12.21 -10.38 12.34
CA THR A 91 13.17 -11.50 12.48
C THR A 91 13.97 -11.35 13.77
N SER A 92 14.85 -12.31 14.07
CA SER A 92 15.79 -12.22 15.20
C SER A 92 16.69 -11.00 15.14
N ASP A 93 17.01 -10.54 13.92
CA ASP A 93 17.97 -9.46 13.67
C ASP A 93 17.31 -8.08 13.70
N GLY A 94 15.97 -8.05 13.83
CA GLY A 94 15.17 -6.84 13.92
C GLY A 94 14.09 -6.71 12.84
N PRO A 95 13.27 -5.65 12.90
CA PRO A 95 12.28 -5.32 11.88
C PRO A 95 12.94 -4.79 10.59
N ARG A 96 12.66 -5.47 9.47
CA ARG A 96 13.10 -5.07 8.12
C ARG A 96 11.90 -4.75 7.24
N LEU A 97 12.12 -3.90 6.23
CA LEU A 97 11.13 -3.70 5.18
C LEU A 97 11.35 -4.73 4.07
N THR A 98 10.27 -5.36 3.65
CA THR A 98 10.28 -6.39 2.61
C THR A 98 9.21 -6.04 1.58
N PHE A 99 9.47 -6.30 0.30
CA PHE A 99 8.51 -6.05 -0.76
C PHE A 99 8.40 -7.22 -1.74
N ALA A 100 7.29 -7.26 -2.46
CA ALA A 100 7.08 -8.06 -3.65
C ALA A 100 6.27 -7.24 -4.66
N ARG A 101 6.36 -7.61 -5.94
CA ARG A 101 5.65 -6.93 -7.03
C ARG A 101 4.95 -7.92 -7.94
N SER A 102 3.89 -7.47 -8.60
CA SER A 102 3.22 -8.27 -9.62
C SER A 102 4.12 -8.45 -10.85
N GLU A 103 4.08 -9.64 -11.43
CA GLU A 103 4.75 -10.03 -12.67
C GLU A 103 3.73 -10.75 -13.58
N ALA A 104 4.09 -11.01 -14.84
CA ALA A 104 3.19 -11.63 -15.81
C ALA A 104 2.59 -12.96 -15.33
N ASP A 105 3.38 -13.77 -14.62
CA ASP A 105 3.00 -15.09 -14.11
C ASP A 105 2.68 -15.10 -12.60
N GLY A 106 2.36 -13.94 -12.02
CA GLY A 106 1.91 -13.83 -10.62
C GLY A 106 2.68 -12.78 -9.82
N TRP A 107 3.39 -13.21 -8.77
CA TRP A 107 4.16 -12.32 -7.89
C TRP A 107 5.65 -12.68 -7.89
N SER A 108 6.50 -11.66 -7.82
CA SER A 108 7.94 -11.82 -7.62
C SER A 108 8.25 -12.57 -6.32
N ARG A 109 9.50 -13.02 -6.18
CA ARG A 109 10.03 -13.37 -4.85
C ARG A 109 10.04 -12.10 -3.99
N GLN A 110 9.87 -12.27 -2.68
CA GLN A 110 10.08 -11.19 -1.73
C GLN A 110 11.55 -10.75 -1.67
N GLU A 111 11.78 -9.45 -1.54
CA GLU A 111 13.09 -8.80 -1.48
C GLU A 111 13.14 -7.83 -0.29
N THR A 112 14.32 -7.63 0.31
CA THR A 112 14.50 -6.71 1.45
C THR A 112 14.98 -5.35 0.94
N LEU A 113 14.42 -4.25 1.46
CA LEU A 113 14.89 -2.91 1.11
C LEU A 113 16.21 -2.58 1.82
N PRO A 114 17.17 -1.95 1.12
CA PRO A 114 18.48 -1.62 1.66
C PRO A 114 18.43 -0.32 2.49
N THR A 115 17.64 -0.27 3.56
CA THR A 115 17.45 0.97 4.34
C THR A 115 18.69 1.39 5.13
N GLY A 116 19.57 0.44 5.46
CA GLY A 116 20.74 0.68 6.31
C GLY A 116 20.40 0.95 7.78
N MET A 117 19.15 0.72 8.19
CA MET A 117 18.68 0.97 9.55
C MET A 117 18.48 -0.32 10.34
N ARG A 118 18.71 -0.26 11.66
CA ARG A 118 18.52 -1.40 12.58
C ARG A 118 17.06 -1.81 12.76
N SER A 119 16.14 -0.85 12.74
CA SER A 119 14.70 -1.10 12.89
C SER A 119 13.93 -0.31 11.85
N ASN A 120 12.99 -0.97 11.19
CA ASN A 120 12.16 -0.40 10.15
C ASN A 120 10.73 -0.94 10.27
N THR A 121 9.76 -0.07 10.50
CA THR A 121 8.39 -0.47 10.80
C THR A 121 7.36 0.43 10.13
N ALA A 122 6.14 -0.10 10.03
CA ALA A 122 4.97 0.61 9.50
C ALA A 122 5.22 1.28 8.14
N PRO A 123 5.74 0.55 7.13
CA PRO A 123 5.99 1.12 5.83
C PRO A 123 4.69 1.57 5.16
N CYS A 124 4.81 2.59 4.32
CA CYS A 124 3.82 2.98 3.34
C CYS A 124 4.50 3.19 2.00
N ILE A 125 3.80 2.82 0.93
CA ILE A 125 4.25 2.99 -0.44
C ILE A 125 3.24 3.83 -1.22
N TRP A 126 3.75 4.70 -2.07
CA TRP A 126 3.00 5.47 -3.05
C TRP A 126 3.82 5.53 -4.34
N ALA A 127 3.18 5.68 -5.49
CA ALA A 127 3.84 5.83 -6.77
C ALA A 127 3.37 7.15 -7.39
N ASP A 128 4.31 7.93 -7.95
CA ASP A 128 3.94 9.12 -8.73
C ASP A 128 3.51 8.77 -10.15
N GLU A 129 3.10 9.79 -10.89
CA GLU A 129 2.60 9.67 -12.26
C GLU A 129 3.68 9.18 -13.24
N GLU A 130 4.96 9.40 -12.89
CA GLU A 130 6.13 8.89 -13.62
C GLU A 130 6.48 7.44 -13.26
N GLY A 131 5.83 6.86 -12.25
CA GLY A 131 6.05 5.49 -11.79
C GLY A 131 7.20 5.32 -10.80
N LEU A 132 7.78 6.41 -10.30
CA LEU A 132 8.76 6.36 -9.23
C LEU A 132 8.05 6.05 -7.91
N LEU A 133 8.58 5.05 -7.20
CA LEU A 133 8.04 4.60 -5.93
C LEU A 133 8.61 5.45 -4.81
N TRP A 134 7.73 5.90 -3.92
CA TRP A 134 8.04 6.59 -2.68
C TRP A 134 7.67 5.70 -1.52
N ILE A 135 8.67 5.35 -0.71
CA ILE A 135 8.50 4.48 0.44
C ILE A 135 8.84 5.27 1.68
N VAL A 136 7.88 5.36 2.61
CA VAL A 136 8.08 6.00 3.92
C VAL A 136 7.90 5.00 5.05
N TRP A 137 8.69 5.13 6.10
CA TRP A 137 8.62 4.24 7.26
C TRP A 137 9.08 4.93 8.54
N ALA A 138 8.73 4.34 9.68
CA ALA A 138 9.32 4.69 10.96
C ALA A 138 10.56 3.82 11.17
N GLY A 139 11.72 4.44 11.40
CA GLY A 139 12.97 3.71 11.56
C GLY A 139 13.92 4.33 12.57
N ASN A 140 14.85 3.52 13.08
CA ASN A 140 15.87 3.97 14.03
C ASN A 140 17.18 3.15 13.96
N ASN A 141 18.22 3.71 14.58
CA ASN A 141 19.53 3.09 14.78
C ASN A 141 19.91 3.05 16.28
N GLY A 142 18.98 2.62 17.15
CA GLY A 142 19.20 2.51 18.60
C GLY A 142 18.73 3.72 19.41
N GLY A 143 17.82 4.53 18.86
CA GLY A 143 17.17 5.66 19.52
C GLY A 143 15.66 5.66 19.25
N ASN A 144 15.03 6.84 19.36
CA ASN A 144 13.63 7.00 18.95
C ASN A 144 13.46 6.75 17.45
N ASP A 145 12.27 6.32 17.06
CA ASP A 145 11.89 6.26 15.64
C ASP A 145 11.82 7.68 15.07
N ASP A 146 12.38 7.86 13.88
CA ASP A 146 12.15 9.01 13.01
C ASP A 146 11.43 8.54 11.73
N ILE A 147 10.88 9.48 10.97
CA ILE A 147 10.30 9.18 9.65
C ILE A 147 11.36 9.32 8.55
N PHE A 148 11.53 8.23 7.82
CA PHE A 148 12.44 8.16 6.68
C PHE A 148 11.67 7.95 5.38
N VAL A 149 12.29 8.37 4.28
CA VAL A 149 11.84 8.13 2.92
C VAL A 149 12.96 7.56 2.05
N MET A 150 12.58 6.76 1.07
CA MET A 150 13.42 6.23 0.00
C MET A 150 12.63 6.25 -1.30
N ARG A 151 13.33 6.45 -2.41
CA ARG A 151 12.74 6.46 -3.75
C ARG A 151 13.41 5.45 -4.66
N GLY A 152 12.66 4.89 -5.60
CA GLY A 152 13.25 3.97 -6.56
C GLY A 152 12.25 3.39 -7.56
N ASP A 153 12.78 2.58 -8.46
CA ASP A 153 12.02 1.86 -9.50
C ASP A 153 11.91 0.36 -9.21
N GLY A 154 12.38 -0.06 -8.03
CA GLY A 154 12.45 -1.46 -7.63
C GLY A 154 13.76 -2.18 -7.95
N GLY A 155 14.51 -1.70 -8.94
CA GLY A 155 15.86 -2.19 -9.24
C GLY A 155 16.94 -1.35 -8.57
N THR A 156 16.72 -0.03 -8.51
CA THR A 156 17.61 0.93 -7.87
C THR A 156 16.86 1.75 -6.84
N TRP A 157 17.47 1.89 -5.67
CA TRP A 157 16.91 2.63 -4.55
C TRP A 157 17.87 3.75 -4.11
N SER A 158 17.30 4.90 -3.74
CA SER A 158 18.06 5.98 -3.09
C SER A 158 18.53 5.55 -1.70
N SER A 159 19.44 6.30 -1.09
CA SER A 159 19.65 6.20 0.35
C SER A 159 18.40 6.62 1.12
N ALA A 160 18.26 6.11 2.35
CA ALA A 160 17.24 6.58 3.28
C ALA A 160 17.49 8.05 3.67
N GLU A 161 16.46 8.88 3.58
CA GLU A 161 16.47 10.30 3.93
C GLU A 161 15.47 10.57 5.06
N ARG A 162 15.87 11.25 6.12
CA ARG A 162 14.94 11.68 7.18
C ARG A 162 14.16 12.91 6.70
N ILE A 163 12.83 12.90 6.86
CA ILE A 163 11.97 13.96 6.31
C ILE A 163 11.70 15.13 7.26
N HIS A 164 12.33 15.13 8.43
CA HIS A 164 12.20 16.16 9.45
C HIS A 164 13.52 16.42 10.17
N SER A 165 13.62 17.56 10.86
CA SER A 165 14.75 17.87 11.72
C SER A 165 14.91 16.84 12.85
N VAL A 166 16.16 16.63 13.28
CA VAL A 166 16.50 15.78 14.43
C VAL A 166 15.70 16.25 15.65
N ASN A 167 15.11 15.30 16.37
CA ASN A 167 14.45 15.55 17.64
C ASN A 167 14.64 14.34 18.58
N ASN A 168 14.19 14.47 19.83
CA ASN A 168 14.35 13.45 20.86
C ASN A 168 13.01 12.83 21.28
N VAL A 169 12.05 12.73 20.36
CA VAL A 169 10.75 12.11 20.59
C VAL A 169 10.45 11.07 19.51
N PRO A 170 9.64 10.04 19.80
CA PRO A 170 9.18 9.12 18.77
C PRO A 170 8.32 9.79 17.71
N ASP A 171 8.69 9.58 16.45
CA ASP A 171 7.91 9.86 15.25
C ASP A 171 7.54 8.52 14.59
N VAL A 172 6.24 8.19 14.56
CA VAL A 172 5.75 6.85 14.22
C VAL A 172 4.55 6.90 13.28
N LEU A 173 4.19 5.74 12.73
CA LEU A 173 2.98 5.51 11.94
C LEU A 173 2.86 6.50 10.76
N PRO A 174 3.84 6.55 9.84
CA PRO A 174 3.71 7.42 8.68
C PRO A 174 2.57 6.94 7.77
N ALA A 175 2.07 7.86 6.95
CA ALA A 175 1.39 7.56 5.70
C ALA A 175 1.81 8.57 4.65
N ILE A 176 1.79 8.14 3.40
CA ILE A 176 2.09 8.95 2.22
C ILE A 176 0.88 8.96 1.29
N GLU A 177 0.59 10.10 0.71
CA GLU A 177 -0.48 10.30 -0.27
C GLU A 177 -0.11 11.42 -1.24
N ALA A 178 -0.88 11.56 -2.32
CA ALA A 178 -0.77 12.71 -3.20
C ALA A 178 -1.20 13.98 -2.44
N GLY A 179 -0.29 14.93 -2.32
CA GLY A 179 -0.50 16.25 -1.73
C GLY A 179 -0.86 17.31 -2.77
N PRO A 180 -0.78 18.60 -2.40
CA PRO A 180 -0.99 19.71 -3.31
C PRO A 180 -0.10 19.60 -4.56
N ASN A 181 -0.70 19.87 -5.73
CA ASN A 181 -0.04 19.79 -7.04
C ASN A 181 0.51 18.39 -7.41
N GLY A 182 -0.04 17.32 -6.83
CA GLY A 182 0.41 15.94 -7.10
C GLY A 182 1.70 15.55 -6.38
N MET A 183 2.27 16.45 -5.58
CA MET A 183 3.52 16.20 -4.88
C MET A 183 3.31 15.29 -3.66
N PRO A 184 4.27 14.41 -3.32
CA PRO A 184 4.16 13.57 -2.13
C PRO A 184 3.90 14.38 -0.85
N GLN A 185 2.86 14.00 -0.11
CA GLN A 185 2.57 14.47 1.23
C GLN A 185 2.73 13.32 2.22
N VAL A 186 3.50 13.55 3.28
CA VAL A 186 3.70 12.58 4.35
C VAL A 186 3.11 13.13 5.64
N LYS A 187 2.33 12.29 6.30
CA LYS A 187 1.76 12.54 7.62
C LYS A 187 2.21 11.47 8.59
N TRP A 188 2.47 11.84 9.84
CA TRP A 188 2.91 10.91 10.89
C TRP A 188 2.48 11.36 12.28
N SER A 189 2.63 10.48 13.27
CA SER A 189 2.36 10.77 14.67
C SER A 189 3.66 11.07 15.41
N ARG A 190 3.79 12.28 15.95
CA ARG A 190 4.91 12.70 16.81
C ARG A 190 4.49 12.72 18.27
N PHE A 191 5.30 12.17 19.16
CA PHE A 191 5.07 12.33 20.59
C PHE A 191 5.42 13.76 21.05
N SER A 192 4.45 14.49 21.61
CA SER A 192 4.60 15.86 22.08
C SER A 192 3.67 16.12 23.28
N ASN A 193 4.22 16.69 24.36
CA ASN A 193 3.47 17.07 25.56
C ASN A 193 2.57 15.95 26.12
N GLY A 194 3.12 14.73 26.26
CA GLY A 194 2.41 13.59 26.84
C GLY A 194 1.39 12.91 25.91
N SER A 195 1.31 13.30 24.64
CA SER A 195 0.35 12.75 23.67
C SER A 195 0.97 12.67 22.27
N TYR A 196 0.41 11.84 21.39
CA TYR A 196 0.77 11.87 19.98
C TYR A 196 -0.03 12.95 19.25
N ARG A 197 0.66 13.72 18.40
CA ARG A 197 0.11 14.76 17.53
C ARG A 197 0.43 14.44 16.08
N THR A 198 -0.47 14.79 15.17
CA THR A 198 -0.26 14.55 13.74
C THR A 198 0.57 15.67 13.15
N PHE A 199 1.64 15.33 12.45
CA PHE A 199 2.45 16.26 11.68
C PHE A 199 2.35 15.95 10.19
N ILE A 200 2.52 16.97 9.37
CA ILE A 200 2.50 16.90 7.91
C ILE A 200 3.77 17.57 7.36
N SER A 201 4.36 16.96 6.32
CA SER A 201 5.37 17.57 5.47
C SER A 201 5.10 17.22 4.00
N ILE A 202 5.38 18.16 3.10
CA ILE A 202 5.09 18.05 1.67
C ILE A 202 6.40 18.22 0.90
N TRP A 203 6.63 17.34 -0.07
CA TRP A 203 7.77 17.42 -0.99
C TRP A 203 7.66 18.66 -1.88
N GLN A 204 8.71 19.48 -1.91
CA GLN A 204 8.80 20.74 -2.67
C GLN A 204 9.66 20.60 -3.94
N GLY A 205 9.80 19.39 -4.47
CA GLY A 205 10.60 19.08 -5.67
C GLY A 205 12.07 18.79 -5.39
N SER A 206 12.64 19.37 -4.33
CA SER A 206 14.04 19.15 -3.92
C SER A 206 14.23 18.87 -2.43
N SER A 207 13.25 19.20 -1.60
CA SER A 207 13.30 19.03 -0.15
C SER A 207 11.90 18.90 0.43
N TRP A 208 11.83 18.35 1.64
CA TRP A 208 10.62 18.33 2.45
C TRP A 208 10.37 19.70 3.10
N SER A 209 9.12 20.14 3.11
CA SER A 209 8.73 21.34 3.86
C SER A 209 8.98 21.16 5.36
N THR A 210 9.15 22.26 6.09
CA THR A 210 9.16 22.22 7.56
C THR A 210 7.88 21.52 8.05
N PRO A 211 7.99 20.50 8.92
CA PRO A 211 6.83 19.83 9.45
C PRO A 211 5.88 20.79 10.18
N VAL A 212 4.60 20.72 9.86
CA VAL A 212 3.54 21.47 10.55
C VAL A 212 2.64 20.51 11.32
N GLU A 213 2.24 20.89 12.52
CA GLU A 213 1.21 20.14 13.25
C GLU A 213 -0.13 20.34 12.54
N ALA A 214 -0.79 19.24 12.18
CA ALA A 214 -2.14 19.30 11.65
C ALA A 214 -3.08 19.71 12.79
N GLY A 215 -3.81 20.81 12.59
CA GLY A 215 -4.80 21.27 13.56
C GLY A 215 -5.86 20.21 13.86
N LEU A 216 -6.53 20.32 15.01
CA LEU A 216 -7.64 19.45 15.43
C LEU A 216 -8.91 19.60 14.55
N GLU A 217 -8.79 20.03 13.29
CA GLU A 217 -9.89 19.90 12.36
C GLU A 217 -10.25 18.42 12.31
N ALA A 218 -11.47 18.13 12.78
CA ALA A 218 -12.05 16.83 12.71
C ALA A 218 -11.95 16.40 11.25
N LEU A 219 -10.95 15.56 10.95
CA LEU A 219 -10.83 14.90 9.67
C LEU A 219 -12.23 14.41 9.34
N PRO A 220 -12.80 14.78 8.17
CA PRO A 220 -14.17 14.44 7.86
C PRO A 220 -14.36 12.97 8.19
N VAL A 221 -15.35 12.67 9.02
CA VAL A 221 -15.72 11.29 9.35
C VAL A 221 -16.07 10.67 8.02
N SER A 222 -15.11 9.99 7.39
CA SER A 222 -15.41 9.13 6.26
C SER A 222 -16.43 8.16 6.83
N SER A 223 -17.62 8.16 6.21
CA SER A 223 -18.67 7.22 6.55
C SER A 223 -18.06 5.83 6.61
N ASP A 224 -18.54 5.01 7.54
CA ASP A 224 -18.21 3.61 7.67
C ASP A 224 -18.63 2.89 6.38
N ARG A 225 -17.80 3.01 5.34
CA ARG A 225 -17.98 2.33 4.08
C ARG A 225 -17.48 0.93 4.34
N SER A 226 -18.39 -0.04 4.33
CA SER A 226 -18.02 -1.45 4.36
C SER A 226 -17.09 -1.70 3.17
N ILE A 227 -15.81 -1.91 3.45
CA ILE A 227 -14.85 -2.32 2.43
C ILE A 227 -15.16 -3.77 2.13
N ASP A 228 -15.44 -4.07 0.87
CA ASP A 228 -15.59 -5.45 0.41
C ASP A 228 -14.24 -6.15 0.50
N LEU A 229 -14.17 -7.27 1.23
CA LEU A 229 -12.94 -7.99 1.54
C LEU A 229 -13.10 -9.48 1.24
N PRO A 230 -12.00 -10.18 0.88
CA PRO A 230 -12.03 -11.63 0.76
C PRO A 230 -12.49 -12.28 2.05
N GLN A 231 -13.30 -13.35 1.95
CA GLN A 231 -13.73 -14.12 3.12
C GLN A 231 -12.57 -14.70 3.94
N ALA A 232 -11.39 -14.85 3.33
CA ALA A 232 -10.18 -15.33 3.98
C ALA A 232 -9.54 -14.32 4.96
N VAL A 233 -9.97 -13.05 4.95
CA VAL A 233 -9.47 -12.04 5.88
C VAL A 233 -9.96 -12.36 7.30
N ASP A 234 -9.01 -12.66 8.19
CA ASP A 234 -9.26 -12.99 9.60
C ASP A 234 -9.41 -11.75 10.49
N ASP A 235 -8.74 -10.65 10.14
CA ASP A 235 -8.82 -9.36 10.81
C ASP A 235 -8.90 -8.22 9.77
N PRO A 236 -10.08 -7.63 9.54
CA PRO A 236 -10.27 -6.53 8.60
C PRO A 236 -9.35 -5.32 8.87
N ASN A 237 -8.89 -5.13 10.11
CA ASN A 237 -7.98 -4.01 10.45
C ASN A 237 -6.53 -4.26 10.00
N LYS A 238 -6.22 -5.47 9.50
CA LYS A 238 -4.92 -5.84 8.95
C LYS A 238 -4.94 -6.00 7.44
N ALA A 239 -6.08 -5.78 6.81
CA ALA A 239 -6.22 -5.74 5.36
C ALA A 239 -6.03 -4.32 4.83
N VAL A 240 -5.61 -4.20 3.57
CA VAL A 240 -5.56 -2.97 2.76
C VAL A 240 -6.08 -3.33 1.38
N VAL A 241 -6.90 -2.46 0.79
CA VAL A 241 -7.48 -2.67 -0.54
C VAL A 241 -7.06 -1.55 -1.48
N LEU A 242 -6.62 -1.95 -2.67
CA LEU A 242 -6.40 -1.08 -3.83
C LEU A 242 -7.64 -1.17 -4.73
N GLU A 243 -8.41 -0.08 -4.84
CA GLU A 243 -9.65 -0.02 -5.63
C GLU A 243 -9.42 0.79 -6.93
N GLU A 244 -9.82 0.26 -8.08
CA GLU A 244 -9.86 0.99 -9.37
C GLU A 244 -8.57 1.79 -9.71
N GLY A 245 -7.39 1.26 -9.33
CA GLY A 245 -6.10 1.92 -9.56
C GLY A 245 -5.80 3.12 -8.66
N LYS A 246 -6.72 3.51 -7.77
CA LYS A 246 -6.44 4.46 -6.69
C LYS A 246 -6.04 3.68 -5.45
N ALA A 247 -4.80 3.87 -5.01
CA ALA A 247 -4.37 3.39 -3.70
C ALA A 247 -5.16 4.12 -2.62
N GLN A 248 -6.31 3.57 -2.25
CA GLN A 248 -6.96 3.89 -0.98
C GLN A 248 -6.13 3.21 0.10
N GLY A 249 -4.96 3.79 0.38
CA GLY A 249 -4.21 3.46 1.58
C GLY A 249 -5.15 3.71 2.74
N LEU A 250 -5.60 2.64 3.41
CA LEU A 250 -6.41 2.74 4.60
C LEU A 250 -5.73 3.73 5.53
N SER A 251 -6.40 4.87 5.66
CA SER A 251 -5.82 6.10 6.14
C SER A 251 -5.16 5.89 7.50
N LEU A 252 -4.18 6.75 7.81
CA LEU A 252 -3.57 6.93 9.14
C LEU A 252 -4.58 6.70 10.29
N ARG A 253 -5.86 7.06 10.07
CA ARG A 253 -7.04 6.77 10.91
C ARG A 253 -7.05 5.35 11.46
N ASN A 254 -7.10 4.29 10.64
CA ASN A 254 -7.27 2.94 11.18
C ASN A 254 -6.05 2.48 11.99
N ARG A 255 -4.84 2.85 11.54
CA ARG A 255 -3.59 2.54 12.26
C ARG A 255 -3.48 3.33 13.58
N TYR A 256 -3.87 4.59 13.58
CA TYR A 256 -3.89 5.46 14.75
C TYR A 256 -5.01 5.08 15.75
N PHE A 257 -6.24 4.84 15.29
CA PHE A 257 -7.34 4.38 16.14
C PHE A 257 -7.01 3.02 16.78
N MET A 258 -6.38 2.10 16.05
CA MET A 258 -5.93 0.82 16.60
C MET A 258 -4.78 1.01 17.59
N PHE A 259 -3.84 1.93 17.31
CA PHE A 259 -2.77 2.29 18.24
C PHE A 259 -3.30 2.94 19.52
N GLN A 260 -4.21 3.91 19.41
CA GLN A 260 -4.88 4.54 20.56
C GLN A 260 -5.72 3.54 21.36
N LYS A 261 -6.52 2.69 20.70
CA LYS A 261 -7.29 1.64 21.38
C LYS A 261 -6.40 0.66 22.16
N ARG A 262 -5.19 0.37 21.65
CA ARG A 262 -4.18 -0.42 22.37
C ARG A 262 -3.61 0.34 23.57
N LEU A 263 -3.27 1.62 23.42
CA LEU A 263 -2.79 2.45 24.53
C LEU A 263 -3.84 2.60 25.65
N ASP A 264 -5.09 2.88 25.28
CA ASP A 264 -6.21 3.01 26.23
C ASP A 264 -6.53 1.69 26.93
N GLY A 265 -6.39 0.56 26.24
CA GLY A 265 -6.55 -0.77 26.82
C GLY A 265 -5.44 -1.16 27.79
N LEU A 266 -4.22 -0.63 27.60
CA LEU A 266 -3.08 -0.83 28.51
C LEU A 266 -3.16 0.06 29.75
N ASN A 267 -3.73 1.26 29.63
CA ASN A 267 -3.89 2.21 30.74
C ASN A 267 -5.14 1.96 31.61
N ARG A 268 -5.98 0.97 31.26
CA ARG A 268 -7.19 0.57 32.01
C ARG A 268 -7.00 -0.70 32.85
N LYS A 269 -5.76 -1.17 33.03
CA LYS A 269 -5.38 -2.24 33.96
C LYS A 269 -4.43 -1.69 35.01
#